data_AF-A0A7K4IQA4-F1
#
_entry.id   AF-A0A7K4IQA4-F1
#
_cell.length_a   1.000
_cell.length_b   1.000
_cell.length_c   1.000
_cell.angle_alpha   90.00
_cell.angle_beta   90.00
_cell.angle_gamma   90.00
#
_symmetry.space_group_name_H-M   'P 1'
#
loop_
_entity.id
_entity.type
_entity.pdbx_description
1 polymer ?
#
loop_
_entity_poly.entity_id
_entity_poly.type
_entity_poly.pdbx_seq_one_letter_code
_entity_poly.pdbx_strand_id
1 'polypeptide(L)'
;ESSNNSIYHNNFINNSNQAYSYNSINKWDYGYPSGGNYWSGYIETDSNNDGIGQEEYVIDAGNTDHYPLLGMFHRFITSIGNDVNVVSNSTVEDFQYFESNNTVRMIVSNMTANQTFGFIKICISHSLMSEIYPVTTDGGEPNYVNYNLYDNGTHRWIYFNYEHSKLEIIIIPEFPSFLILPLLMATLLAIAVWRRKYITKS
;
A
#
# COMPACT_ATOMS: atom_id res chain seq x y z
N GLU A 1 18.99 31.06 -3.55
CA GLU A 1 18.99 29.91 -4.47
C GLU A 1 19.50 28.71 -3.70
N SER A 2 18.80 27.59 -3.77
CA SER A 2 19.17 26.36 -3.07
C SER A 2 19.04 25.20 -4.06
N SER A 3 20.17 24.63 -4.45
CA SER A 3 20.26 23.47 -5.34
C SER A 3 20.62 22.21 -4.55
N ASN A 4 20.45 21.05 -5.19
CA ASN A 4 20.73 19.72 -4.64
C ASN A 4 19.83 19.31 -3.47
N ASN A 5 18.62 19.88 -3.38
CA ASN A 5 17.60 19.36 -2.47
C ASN A 5 16.95 18.12 -3.08
N SER A 6 16.48 17.23 -2.22
CA SER A 6 15.65 16.09 -2.62
C SER A 6 14.23 16.33 -2.13
N ILE A 7 13.28 16.43 -3.07
CA ILE A 7 11.89 16.80 -2.84
C ILE A 7 11.03 15.68 -3.39
N TYR A 8 10.52 14.83 -2.51
CA TYR A 8 9.70 13.68 -2.90
C TYR A 8 8.69 13.38 -1.78
N HIS A 9 7.66 12.60 -2.09
CA HIS A 9 6.59 12.20 -1.16
C HIS A 9 5.78 13.38 -0.60
N ASN A 10 5.61 14.44 -1.40
CA ASN A 10 4.74 15.57 -1.08
C ASN A 10 3.41 15.49 -1.85
N ASN A 11 2.38 16.14 -1.30
CA ASN A 11 1.09 16.33 -1.96
C ASN A 11 0.92 17.80 -2.35
N PHE A 12 1.17 18.15 -3.61
CA PHE A 12 0.95 19.49 -4.16
C PHE A 12 -0.48 19.63 -4.67
N ILE A 13 -1.34 20.25 -3.85
CA ILE A 13 -2.79 20.30 -4.10
C ILE A 13 -3.27 21.75 -4.20
N ASN A 14 -4.00 22.08 -5.28
CA ASN A 14 -4.70 23.36 -5.47
C ASN A 14 -3.84 24.63 -5.32
N ASN A 15 -2.56 24.55 -5.71
CA ASN A 15 -1.66 25.70 -5.75
C ASN A 15 -1.84 26.51 -7.04
N SER A 16 -1.72 27.85 -6.97
CA SER A 16 -1.75 28.72 -8.15
C SER A 16 -0.55 28.48 -9.09
N ASN A 17 0.61 28.13 -8.53
CA ASN A 17 1.76 27.56 -9.22
C ASN A 17 2.19 26.34 -8.38
N GLN A 18 2.18 25.13 -8.95
CA GLN A 18 2.35 23.89 -8.17
C GLN A 18 3.71 23.81 -7.48
N ALA A 19 4.77 24.18 -8.19
CA ALA A 19 6.12 24.37 -7.67
C ALA A 19 6.84 25.41 -8.52
N TYR A 20 7.86 26.06 -7.97
CA TYR A 20 8.71 27.02 -8.67
C TYR A 20 10.16 26.82 -8.26
N SER A 21 11.05 26.56 -9.23
CA SER A 21 12.49 26.58 -9.02
C SER A 21 13.03 27.89 -9.58
N TYR A 22 13.86 28.60 -8.81
CA TYR A 22 14.49 29.84 -9.26
C TYR A 22 15.99 29.68 -9.26
N ASN A 23 16.58 29.59 -10.47
CA ASN A 23 18.01 29.39 -10.66
C ASN A 23 18.58 28.25 -9.78
N SER A 24 17.80 27.19 -9.62
CA SER A 24 18.16 26.03 -8.79
C SER A 24 17.88 24.74 -9.53
N ILE A 25 18.69 23.73 -9.26
CA ILE A 25 18.50 22.36 -9.76
C ILE A 25 18.29 21.47 -8.54
N ASN A 26 17.12 20.82 -8.46
CA ASN A 26 16.75 19.92 -7.38
C ASN A 26 16.28 18.59 -7.94
N LYS A 27 16.36 17.54 -7.11
CA LYS A 27 15.80 16.24 -7.45
C LYS A 27 14.37 16.19 -6.92
N TRP A 28 13.41 15.88 -7.79
CA TRP A 28 11.98 15.89 -7.46
C TRP A 28 11.37 14.49 -7.29
N ASP A 29 12.21 13.48 -7.15
CA ASP A 29 11.78 12.10 -6.95
C ASP A 29 12.78 11.30 -6.11
N TYR A 30 12.34 10.15 -5.60
CA TYR A 30 13.19 9.17 -4.93
C TYR A 30 13.50 7.95 -5.81
N GLY A 31 13.20 8.01 -7.11
CA GLY A 31 13.34 6.90 -8.03
C GLY A 31 12.27 5.82 -7.91
N TYR A 32 12.24 4.91 -8.87
CA TYR A 32 11.36 3.74 -8.87
C TYR A 32 11.79 2.69 -7.83
N PRO A 33 10.85 2.02 -7.12
CA PRO A 33 9.39 2.17 -7.15
C PRO A 33 8.87 3.22 -6.16
N SER A 34 9.75 3.91 -5.44
CA SER A 34 9.34 4.81 -4.36
C SER A 34 8.54 6.01 -4.87
N GLY A 35 8.80 6.43 -6.12
CA GLY A 35 8.11 7.53 -6.78
C GLY A 35 8.63 8.90 -6.36
N GLY A 36 7.97 9.94 -6.85
CA GLY A 36 8.21 11.32 -6.52
C GLY A 36 7.06 11.91 -5.72
N ASN A 37 6.39 12.91 -6.29
CA ASN A 37 5.36 13.69 -5.62
C ASN A 37 4.00 13.47 -6.28
N TYR A 38 2.94 13.75 -5.51
CA TYR A 38 1.60 13.87 -6.04
C TYR A 38 1.34 15.31 -6.47
N TRP A 39 0.79 15.49 -7.68
CA TRP A 39 0.50 16.78 -8.28
C TRP A 39 -0.99 16.80 -8.67
N SER A 40 -1.79 17.68 -8.07
CA SER A 40 -3.25 17.64 -8.30
C SER A 40 -3.68 17.96 -9.74
N GLY A 41 -2.77 18.51 -10.56
CA GLY A 41 -2.98 18.77 -11.99
C GLY A 41 -2.43 17.68 -12.90
N TYR A 42 -1.74 16.67 -12.36
CA TYR A 42 -1.22 15.54 -13.11
C TYR A 42 -2.29 14.45 -13.19
N ILE A 43 -3.03 14.45 -14.29
CA ILE A 43 -4.20 13.59 -14.51
C ILE A 43 -3.83 12.58 -15.59
N GLU A 44 -3.10 11.55 -15.20
CA GLU A 44 -2.67 10.46 -16.07
C GLU A 44 -3.40 9.14 -15.74
N THR A 45 -3.38 8.21 -16.69
CA THR A 45 -3.96 6.86 -16.50
C THR A 45 -2.90 5.90 -15.97
N ASP A 46 -3.24 5.14 -14.92
CA ASP A 46 -2.40 4.05 -14.42
C ASP A 46 -2.48 2.83 -15.35
N SER A 47 -1.72 2.86 -16.43
CA SER A 47 -1.79 1.84 -17.49
C SER A 47 -1.08 0.54 -17.14
N ASN A 48 -0.10 0.58 -16.23
CA ASN A 48 0.71 -0.58 -15.82
C ASN A 48 0.38 -1.06 -14.39
N ASN A 49 -0.56 -0.42 -13.70
CA ASN A 49 -1.03 -0.78 -12.36
C ASN A 49 0.09 -0.76 -11.32
N ASP A 50 0.84 0.36 -11.26
CA ASP A 50 1.90 0.56 -10.27
C ASP A 50 1.78 1.88 -9.47
N GLY A 51 0.70 2.63 -9.66
CA GLY A 51 0.42 3.90 -8.99
C GLY A 51 1.40 5.03 -9.32
N ILE A 52 2.25 4.86 -10.35
CA ILE A 52 3.20 5.86 -10.86
C ILE A 52 2.82 6.24 -12.29
N GLY A 53 2.89 7.53 -12.56
CA GLY A 53 2.70 8.09 -13.88
C GLY A 53 3.77 7.67 -14.87
N GLN A 54 3.38 7.40 -16.11
CA GLN A 54 4.33 7.02 -17.17
C GLN A 54 5.07 8.22 -17.76
N GLU A 55 4.46 9.40 -17.70
CA GLU A 55 5.04 10.66 -18.18
C GLU A 55 5.63 11.47 -17.02
N GLU A 56 6.77 12.10 -17.23
CA GLU A 56 7.44 12.89 -16.21
C GLU A 56 6.69 14.22 -15.95
N TYR A 57 6.72 14.71 -14.70
CA TYR A 57 6.18 16.03 -14.37
C TYR A 57 7.31 17.08 -14.41
N VAL A 58 7.37 17.83 -15.51
CA VAL A 58 8.38 18.88 -15.73
C VAL A 58 7.94 20.17 -15.02
N ILE A 59 8.75 20.63 -14.08
CA ILE A 59 8.53 21.89 -13.36
C ILE A 59 9.21 23.03 -14.14
N ASP A 60 10.48 22.85 -14.48
CA ASP A 60 11.26 23.72 -15.36
C ASP A 60 12.58 23.05 -15.80
N ALA A 61 13.47 23.80 -16.44
CA ALA A 61 14.75 23.30 -16.95
C ALA A 61 15.64 22.74 -15.82
N GLY A 62 15.81 21.41 -15.81
CA GLY A 62 16.61 20.72 -14.81
C GLY A 62 15.85 20.39 -13.51
N ASN A 63 14.54 20.63 -13.46
CA ASN A 63 13.67 20.27 -12.36
C ASN A 63 12.50 19.44 -12.89
N THR A 64 12.65 18.13 -12.78
CA THR A 64 11.67 17.15 -13.27
C THR A 64 11.46 16.09 -12.20
N ASP A 65 10.19 15.77 -11.95
CA ASP A 65 9.79 14.59 -11.21
C ASP A 65 9.59 13.45 -12.23
N HIS A 66 10.52 12.50 -12.26
CA HIS A 66 10.51 11.42 -13.25
C HIS A 66 9.53 10.29 -12.88
N TYR A 67 8.98 10.30 -11.66
CA TYR A 67 8.07 9.27 -11.19
C TYR A 67 6.87 9.85 -10.44
N PRO A 68 6.05 10.71 -11.08
CA PRO A 68 4.92 11.36 -10.42
C PRO A 68 3.94 10.31 -9.87
N LEU A 69 3.36 10.59 -8.70
CA LEU A 69 2.39 9.69 -8.08
C LEU A 69 0.99 9.94 -8.66
N LEU A 70 0.26 8.86 -8.96
CA LEU A 70 -1.13 8.93 -9.46
C LEU A 70 -2.18 9.06 -8.34
N GLY A 71 -1.74 9.12 -7.09
CA GLY A 71 -2.57 9.25 -5.91
C GLY A 71 -1.83 10.01 -4.81
N MET A 72 -2.56 10.48 -3.81
CA MET A 72 -1.98 11.15 -2.66
C MET A 72 -1.06 10.22 -1.90
N PHE A 73 0.08 10.75 -1.48
CA PHE A 73 1.03 10.08 -0.61
C PHE A 73 0.62 10.25 0.86
N HIS A 74 0.66 9.15 1.61
CA HIS A 74 0.44 9.10 3.04
C HIS A 74 1.56 8.30 3.69
N ARG A 75 2.12 8.81 4.80
CA ARG A 75 3.08 8.11 5.63
C ARG A 75 2.47 7.84 6.99
N PHE A 76 2.38 6.58 7.35
CA PHE A 76 1.91 6.13 8.65
C PHE A 76 3.07 5.53 9.43
N ILE A 77 3.24 5.98 10.68
CA ILE A 77 4.22 5.41 11.60
C ILE A 77 3.48 4.39 12.47
N THR A 78 3.90 3.14 12.39
CA THR A 78 3.36 2.06 13.22
C THR A 78 3.77 2.25 14.68
N SER A 79 3.06 1.58 15.59
CA SER A 79 3.35 1.63 17.03
C SER A 79 4.73 1.06 17.40
N ILE A 80 5.36 0.26 16.53
CA ILE A 80 6.74 -0.22 16.67
C ILE A 80 7.78 0.66 15.94
N GLY A 81 7.38 1.80 15.40
CA GLY A 81 8.26 2.82 14.82
C GLY A 81 8.66 2.61 13.36
N ASN A 82 8.11 1.61 12.67
CA ASN A 82 8.31 1.42 11.23
C ASN A 82 7.32 2.22 10.40
N ASP A 83 7.76 2.73 9.26
CA ASP A 83 6.90 3.42 8.29
C ASP A 83 6.11 2.45 7.41
N VAL A 84 4.88 2.82 7.13
CA VAL A 84 4.05 2.26 6.07
C VAL A 84 3.65 3.41 5.16
N ASN A 85 4.15 3.38 3.93
CA ASN A 85 3.84 4.42 2.95
C ASN A 85 2.72 3.94 2.04
N VAL A 86 1.72 4.77 1.83
CA VAL A 86 0.52 4.49 1.03
C VAL A 86 0.38 5.57 -0.03
N VAL A 87 0.14 5.15 -1.26
CA VAL A 87 -0.25 6.01 -2.38
C VAL A 87 -1.65 5.59 -2.82
N SER A 88 -2.61 6.51 -2.81
CA SER A 88 -4.00 6.19 -3.17
C SER A 88 -4.71 7.36 -3.84
N ASN A 89 -5.55 7.06 -4.83
CA ASN A 89 -6.53 8.02 -5.36
C ASN A 89 -7.84 8.03 -4.55
N SER A 90 -7.86 7.38 -3.39
CA SER A 90 -8.98 7.38 -2.44
C SER A 90 -8.62 8.22 -1.21
N THR A 91 -9.62 8.71 -0.50
CA THR A 91 -9.40 9.31 0.82
C THR A 91 -9.08 8.20 1.81
N VAL A 92 -7.91 8.22 2.43
CA VAL A 92 -7.60 7.31 3.56
C VAL A 92 -8.18 7.92 4.83
N GLU A 93 -9.30 7.38 5.31
CA GLU A 93 -10.03 7.89 6.47
C GLU A 93 -9.44 7.41 7.81
N ASP A 94 -8.96 6.17 7.84
CA ASP A 94 -8.39 5.53 9.03
C ASP A 94 -7.28 4.57 8.62
N PHE A 95 -6.25 4.47 9.44
CA PHE A 95 -5.13 3.55 9.28
C PHE A 95 -4.74 2.99 10.65
N GLN A 96 -4.64 1.67 10.75
CA GLN A 96 -4.28 0.98 11.99
C GLN A 96 -3.31 -0.17 11.70
N TYR A 97 -2.31 -0.32 12.57
CA TYR A 97 -1.44 -1.48 12.62
C TYR A 97 -1.66 -2.23 13.94
N PHE A 98 -1.97 -3.52 13.84
CA PHE A 98 -2.19 -4.40 14.98
C PHE A 98 -0.95 -5.26 15.23
N GLU A 99 -0.17 -4.92 16.26
CA GLU A 99 1.04 -5.67 16.65
C GLU A 99 0.75 -7.13 17.03
N SER A 100 -0.43 -7.43 17.57
CA SER A 100 -0.77 -8.76 18.06
C SER A 100 -0.75 -9.84 16.99
N ASN A 101 -0.98 -9.45 15.73
CA ASN A 101 -1.07 -10.33 14.58
C ASN A 101 -0.48 -9.70 13.31
N ASN A 102 0.33 -8.66 13.47
CA ASN A 102 0.97 -7.92 12.38
C ASN A 102 0.00 -7.51 11.25
N THR A 103 -1.23 -7.10 11.57
CA THR A 103 -2.24 -6.74 10.55
C THR A 103 -2.24 -5.25 10.28
N VAL A 104 -2.29 -4.85 9.01
CA VAL A 104 -2.61 -3.47 8.61
C VAL A 104 -4.08 -3.41 8.21
N ARG A 105 -4.80 -2.43 8.76
CA ARG A 105 -6.20 -2.14 8.43
C ARG A 105 -6.30 -0.70 7.96
N MET A 106 -7.04 -0.47 6.89
CA MET A 106 -7.32 0.86 6.36
C MET A 106 -8.81 1.01 6.06
N ILE A 107 -9.36 2.20 6.32
CA ILE A 107 -10.66 2.59 5.79
C ILE A 107 -10.44 3.63 4.71
N VAL A 108 -10.98 3.39 3.53
CA VAL A 108 -10.89 4.31 2.39
C VAL A 108 -12.27 4.71 1.88
N SER A 109 -12.37 5.89 1.29
CA SER A 109 -13.60 6.39 0.69
C SER A 109 -13.36 7.24 -0.55
N ASN A 110 -14.46 7.58 -1.22
CA ASN A 110 -14.46 8.38 -2.44
C ASN A 110 -13.90 9.78 -2.21
N MET A 111 -12.96 10.20 -3.06
CA MET A 111 -12.54 11.60 -3.14
C MET A 111 -13.57 12.45 -3.87
N THR A 112 -14.27 11.88 -4.85
CA THR A 112 -15.30 12.57 -5.64
C THR A 112 -16.59 11.75 -5.74
N ALA A 113 -17.73 12.43 -5.93
CA ALA A 113 -19.03 11.77 -6.00
C ALA A 113 -19.16 10.75 -7.15
N ASN A 114 -18.36 10.89 -8.21
CA ASN A 114 -18.44 10.06 -9.42
C ASN A 114 -17.30 9.03 -9.52
N GLN A 115 -16.44 8.92 -8.51
CA GLN A 115 -15.35 7.95 -8.52
C GLN A 115 -15.92 6.53 -8.39
N THR A 116 -15.60 5.66 -9.35
CA THR A 116 -16.09 4.27 -9.41
C THR A 116 -15.00 3.23 -9.19
N PHE A 117 -13.72 3.63 -9.19
CA PHE A 117 -12.58 2.78 -8.89
C PHE A 117 -11.61 3.47 -7.93
N GLY A 118 -10.95 2.67 -7.11
CA GLY A 118 -9.86 3.10 -6.24
C GLY A 118 -8.65 2.19 -6.41
N PHE A 119 -7.46 2.71 -6.11
CA PHE A 119 -6.25 1.92 -6.00
C PHE A 119 -5.48 2.24 -4.73
N ILE A 120 -4.68 1.28 -4.29
CA ILE A 120 -3.63 1.48 -3.30
C ILE A 120 -2.35 0.88 -3.82
N LYS A 121 -1.29 1.68 -3.74
CA LYS A 121 0.08 1.18 -3.69
C LYS A 121 0.61 1.36 -2.27
N ILE A 122 1.10 0.29 -1.69
CA ILE A 122 1.60 0.29 -0.31
C ILE A 122 3.02 -0.25 -0.26
N CYS A 123 3.87 0.42 0.52
CA CYS A 123 5.22 0.00 0.85
C CYS A 123 5.28 -0.39 2.32
N ILE A 124 5.65 -1.63 2.60
CA ILE A 124 5.70 -2.21 3.94
C ILE A 124 7.11 -2.77 4.19
N SER A 125 7.69 -2.45 5.34
CA SER A 125 8.97 -3.04 5.76
C SER A 125 8.82 -4.53 6.04
N HIS A 126 9.84 -5.31 5.65
CA HIS A 126 9.94 -6.74 5.98
C HIS A 126 9.99 -7.02 7.49
N SER A 127 10.30 -6.00 8.29
CA SER A 127 10.30 -6.10 9.76
C SER A 127 8.89 -6.12 10.37
N LEU A 128 7.89 -5.55 9.68
CA LEU A 128 6.49 -5.58 10.12
C LEU A 128 5.81 -6.91 9.78
N MET A 129 6.30 -7.54 8.72
CA MET A 129 5.53 -8.39 7.85
C MET A 129 6.58 -8.99 6.90
N SER A 130 6.78 -10.32 6.83
CA SER A 130 7.89 -10.92 6.05
C SER A 130 7.46 -11.88 4.93
N GLU A 131 6.23 -12.39 4.98
CA GLU A 131 5.68 -13.36 4.02
C GLU A 131 4.74 -12.68 3.02
N ILE A 132 3.93 -13.46 2.29
CA ILE A 132 2.91 -12.91 1.39
C ILE A 132 1.82 -12.24 2.24
N TYR A 133 1.30 -11.12 1.76
CA TYR A 133 0.27 -10.35 2.46
C TYR A 133 -1.04 -10.43 1.71
N PRO A 134 -1.94 -11.37 2.01
CA PRO A 134 -3.27 -11.36 1.44
C PRO A 134 -3.93 -10.01 1.72
N VAL A 135 -4.36 -9.35 0.66
CA VAL A 135 -5.14 -8.12 0.74
C VAL A 135 -6.59 -8.52 0.58
N THR A 136 -7.45 -8.06 1.49
CA THR A 136 -8.90 -8.19 1.33
C THR A 136 -9.55 -6.82 1.34
N THR A 137 -10.63 -6.67 0.58
CA THR A 137 -11.50 -5.49 0.48
C THR A 137 -12.90 -5.89 0.90
N ASP A 138 -13.41 -5.34 2.00
CA ASP A 138 -14.67 -5.74 2.65
C ASP A 138 -14.79 -7.27 2.89
N GLY A 139 -13.66 -7.91 3.19
CA GLY A 139 -13.56 -9.36 3.41
C GLY A 139 -13.57 -10.21 2.13
N GLY A 140 -13.65 -9.60 0.94
CA GLY A 140 -13.45 -10.24 -0.36
C GLY A 140 -12.07 -9.97 -0.96
N GLU A 141 -11.79 -10.54 -2.14
CA GLU A 141 -10.59 -10.23 -2.91
C GLU A 141 -10.72 -8.86 -3.63
N PRO A 142 -9.62 -8.11 -3.78
CA PRO A 142 -9.61 -6.93 -4.64
C PRO A 142 -9.86 -7.31 -6.10
N ASN A 143 -10.23 -6.34 -6.93
CA ASN A 143 -10.46 -6.55 -8.37
C ASN A 143 -9.15 -6.97 -9.07
N TYR A 144 -8.04 -6.33 -8.70
CA TYR A 144 -6.71 -6.71 -9.13
C TYR A 144 -5.72 -6.53 -7.99
N VAL A 145 -4.71 -7.40 -7.91
CA VAL A 145 -3.60 -7.28 -6.97
C VAL A 145 -2.30 -7.80 -7.57
N ASN A 146 -1.23 -7.05 -7.32
CA ASN A 146 0.15 -7.43 -7.58
C ASN A 146 0.93 -7.39 -6.26
N TYR A 147 1.11 -8.57 -5.65
CA TYR A 147 1.86 -8.75 -4.40
C TYR A 147 3.37 -8.54 -4.54
N ASN A 148 3.89 -8.56 -5.77
CA ASN A 148 5.32 -8.49 -6.07
C ASN A 148 5.63 -7.33 -7.02
N LEU A 149 5.00 -6.17 -6.80
CA LEU A 149 5.27 -5.00 -7.63
C LEU A 149 6.77 -4.66 -7.59
N TYR A 150 7.35 -4.63 -6.40
CA TYR A 150 8.79 -4.49 -6.21
C TYR A 150 9.22 -4.95 -4.83
N ASP A 151 10.47 -5.41 -4.71
CA ASP A 151 11.08 -5.76 -3.44
C ASP A 151 12.58 -5.40 -3.46
N ASN A 152 13.04 -4.71 -2.42
CA ASN A 152 14.45 -4.30 -2.29
C ASN A 152 15.24 -5.06 -1.21
N GLY A 153 14.67 -6.15 -0.69
CA GLY A 153 15.20 -6.97 0.41
C GLY A 153 14.92 -6.44 1.81
N THR A 154 14.35 -5.23 1.94
CA THR A 154 13.98 -4.64 3.24
C THR A 154 12.54 -4.14 3.29
N HIS A 155 11.96 -3.88 2.13
CA HIS A 155 10.61 -3.36 1.94
C HIS A 155 9.99 -4.04 0.72
N ARG A 156 8.68 -4.26 0.80
CA ARG A 156 7.86 -4.76 -0.30
C ARG A 156 6.84 -3.73 -0.73
N TRP A 157 6.71 -3.56 -2.03
CA TRP A 157 5.66 -2.78 -2.66
C TRP A 157 4.59 -3.71 -3.21
N ILE A 158 3.35 -3.39 -2.88
CA ILE A 158 2.15 -4.08 -3.37
C ILE A 158 1.29 -3.02 -4.05
N TYR A 159 0.65 -3.39 -5.15
CA TYR A 159 -0.41 -2.60 -5.76
C TYR A 159 -1.69 -3.42 -5.82
N PHE A 160 -2.83 -2.78 -5.59
CA PHE A 160 -4.13 -3.38 -5.85
C PHE A 160 -5.16 -2.30 -6.17
N ASN A 161 -6.20 -2.70 -6.91
CA ASN A 161 -7.34 -1.85 -7.22
C ASN A 161 -8.66 -2.56 -6.89
N TYR A 162 -9.71 -1.77 -6.75
CA TYR A 162 -11.02 -2.21 -6.28
C TYR A 162 -12.14 -1.35 -6.86
N GLU A 163 -13.33 -1.93 -6.96
CA GLU A 163 -14.55 -1.17 -7.25
C GLU A 163 -14.92 -0.30 -6.05
N HIS A 164 -15.32 0.96 -6.31
CA HIS A 164 -15.22 2.00 -5.31
C HIS A 164 -16.52 2.29 -4.55
N SER A 165 -16.43 2.18 -3.24
CA SER A 165 -17.33 2.75 -2.22
C SER A 165 -16.52 3.00 -0.95
N LYS A 166 -17.16 3.22 0.22
CA LYS A 166 -16.43 3.20 1.50
C LYS A 166 -16.06 1.76 1.84
N LEU A 167 -14.76 1.46 1.87
CA LEU A 167 -14.24 0.10 1.97
C LEU A 167 -13.29 -0.07 3.15
N GLU A 168 -13.38 -1.23 3.78
CA GLU A 168 -12.38 -1.74 4.71
C GLU A 168 -11.34 -2.58 3.95
N ILE A 169 -10.07 -2.25 4.16
CA ILE A 169 -8.94 -2.95 3.58
C ILE A 169 -8.17 -3.60 4.71
N ILE A 170 -7.93 -4.91 4.58
CA ILE A 170 -7.19 -5.69 5.57
C ILE A 170 -6.03 -6.39 4.87
N ILE A 171 -4.84 -6.19 5.41
CA ILE A 171 -3.58 -6.80 4.96
C ILE A 171 -3.02 -7.59 6.13
N ILE A 172 -3.06 -8.91 6.01
CA ILE A 172 -2.59 -9.84 7.05
C ILE A 172 -1.27 -10.49 6.62
N PRO A 173 -0.39 -10.89 7.54
CA PRO A 173 0.68 -11.82 7.21
C PRO A 173 0.06 -13.19 6.92
N GLU A 174 0.52 -13.88 5.86
CA GLU A 174 0.24 -15.31 5.76
C GLU A 174 0.78 -16.05 6.99
N PHE A 175 0.00 -17.01 7.48
CA PHE A 175 0.53 -18.00 8.41
C PHE A 175 1.43 -18.95 7.61
N PRO A 176 2.61 -19.32 8.15
CA PRO A 176 3.45 -20.27 7.47
C PRO A 176 2.68 -21.56 7.21
N SER A 177 2.54 -21.94 5.93
CA SER A 177 1.70 -23.08 5.51
C SER A 177 2.08 -24.40 6.19
N PHE A 178 3.33 -24.52 6.66
CA PHE A 178 3.81 -25.66 7.44
C PHE A 178 3.13 -25.82 8.80
N LEU A 179 2.45 -24.80 9.34
CA LEU A 179 1.67 -24.89 10.58
C LEU A 179 0.24 -25.41 10.34
N ILE A 180 -0.29 -25.30 9.12
CA ILE A 180 -1.66 -25.68 8.79
C ILE A 180 -1.85 -27.21 8.89
N LEU A 181 -0.94 -27.99 8.30
CA LEU A 181 -0.98 -29.46 8.33
C LEU A 181 -0.90 -30.05 9.76
N PRO A 182 0.04 -29.62 10.63
CA PRO A 182 0.07 -30.02 12.04
C PRO A 182 -1.22 -29.68 12.80
N LEU A 183 -1.80 -28.50 12.58
CA LEU A 183 -3.06 -28.08 13.23
C LEU A 183 -4.25 -28.95 12.77
N LEU A 184 -4.33 -29.26 11.47
CA LEU A 184 -5.32 -30.19 10.94
C LEU A 184 -5.12 -31.61 11.50
N MET A 185 -3.88 -32.10 11.60
CA MET A 185 -3.62 -33.41 12.21
C MET A 185 -3.96 -33.44 13.70
N ALA A 186 -3.62 -32.38 14.46
CA ALA A 186 -3.93 -32.29 15.88
C ALA A 186 -5.45 -32.27 16.14
N THR A 187 -6.22 -31.53 15.34
CA THR A 187 -7.69 -31.51 15.44
C THR A 187 -8.31 -32.87 15.09
N LEU A 188 -7.85 -33.53 14.02
CA LEU A 188 -8.29 -34.89 13.67
C LEU A 188 -7.96 -35.91 14.77
N LEU A 189 -6.76 -35.85 15.36
CA LEU A 189 -6.36 -36.70 16.48
C LEU A 189 -7.22 -36.45 17.73
N ALA A 190 -7.49 -35.18 18.06
CA ALA A 190 -8.36 -34.82 19.18
C ALA A 190 -9.79 -35.35 18.98
N ILE A 191 -10.35 -35.23 17.77
CA ILE A 191 -11.66 -35.79 17.42
C ILE A 191 -11.65 -37.31 17.54
N ALA A 192 -10.59 -37.99 17.08
CA ALA A 192 -10.47 -39.45 17.17
C ALA A 192 -10.39 -39.94 18.62
N VAL A 193 -9.61 -39.26 19.48
CA VAL A 193 -9.52 -39.55 20.91
C VAL A 193 -10.85 -39.30 21.61
N TRP A 194 -11.53 -38.20 21.28
CA TRP A 194 -12.85 -37.88 21.82
C TRP A 194 -13.89 -38.95 21.46
N ARG A 195 -13.96 -39.35 20.18
CA ARG A 195 -14.84 -40.44 19.71
C ARG A 195 -14.56 -41.75 20.44
N ARG A 196 -13.28 -42.13 20.60
CA ARG A 196 -12.90 -43.33 21.36
C ARG A 196 -13.40 -43.28 22.80
N LYS A 197 -13.18 -42.16 23.51
CA LYS A 197 -13.66 -41.99 24.89
C LYS A 197 -15.19 -42.05 25.02
N TYR A 198 -15.91 -41.53 24.03
CA TYR A 198 -17.38 -41.56 24.00
C TYR A 198 -17.92 -42.98 23.79
N ILE A 199 -17.32 -43.74 22.86
CA ILE A 199 -17.72 -45.12 22.57
C ILE A 199 -17.43 -46.04 23.77
N THR A 200 -16.30 -45.87 24.47
CA THR A 200 -15.97 -46.69 25.65
C THR A 200 -16.78 -46.37 26.92
N LYS A 201 -17.58 -45.30 26.90
CA LYS A 201 -18.48 -44.92 28.01
C LYS A 201 -19.95 -45.31 27.76
N SER A 202 -20.27 -45.84 26.58
CA SER A 202 -21.55 -46.49 26.25
C SER A 202 -21.49 -47.99 26.52
#